data_AF-A0A2W7LXM0-F1
#
_entry.id   AF-A0A2W7LXM0-F1
#
_cell.length_a   1.000
_cell.length_b   1.000
_cell.length_c   1.000
_cell.angle_alpha   90.00
_cell.angle_beta   90.00
_cell.angle_gamma   90.00
#
_symmetry.space_group_name_H-M   'P 1'
#
loop_
_entity.id
_entity.type
_entity.pdbx_description
1 polymer ?
#
loop_
_entity_poly.entity_id
_entity_poly.type
_entity_poly.pdbx_seq_one_letter_code
_entity_poly.pdbx_strand_id
1 'polypeptide(L)' 'MDDYLPCPLTRELYSGKVDEACQELERLLKVQPANRNARLSLIQYYLDNGQEPKAQVLLQGWKKMNRGDPALK' A
#
# COMPACT_ATOMS: atom_id res chain seq x y z
N MET A 1 13.78 -28.38 -0.06
CA MET A 1 13.94 -27.03 0.55
C MET A 1 14.81 -26.29 -0.42
N ASP A 2 14.18 -25.95 -1.53
CA ASP A 2 14.82 -25.44 -2.73
C ASP A 2 14.88 -23.94 -2.51
N ASP A 3 16.08 -23.48 -2.17
CA ASP A 3 16.42 -22.08 -2.01
C ASP A 3 16.30 -21.42 -3.39
N TYR A 4 15.06 -21.09 -3.77
CA TYR A 4 14.76 -20.28 -4.94
C TYR A 4 15.20 -18.85 -4.63
N LEU A 5 16.51 -18.61 -4.70
CA LEU A 5 17.06 -17.27 -4.75
C LEU A 5 16.48 -16.60 -6.00
N PRO A 6 15.57 -15.62 -5.88
CA PRO A 6 14.96 -14.99 -7.03
C PRO A 6 16.08 -14.33 -7.84
N CYS A 7 16.19 -14.70 -9.12
CA CYS A 7 17.11 -14.06 -10.05
C CYS A 7 16.92 -12.52 -9.96
N PRO A 8 17.98 -11.70 -10.02
CA PRO A 8 17.85 -10.25 -9.86
C PRO A 8 16.84 -9.62 -10.84
N LEU A 9 16.66 -10.21 -12.03
CA LEU A 9 15.62 -9.84 -12.99
C LEU A 9 14.19 -9.94 -12.44
N THR A 10 13.87 -10.94 -11.61
CA THR A 10 12.52 -11.07 -11.06
C THR A 10 12.23 -10.02 -10.01
N ARG A 11 13.26 -9.55 -9.28
CA ARG A 11 13.09 -8.51 -8.25
C ARG A 11 12.84 -7.14 -8.88
N GLU A 12 13.58 -6.78 -9.93
CA GLU A 12 13.37 -5.52 -10.66
C GLU A 12 12.00 -5.48 -11.34
N LEU A 13 11.62 -6.58 -12.02
CA LEU A 13 10.31 -6.71 -12.67
C LEU A 13 9.15 -6.72 -11.66
N TYR A 14 9.35 -7.32 -10.49
CA TYR A 14 8.35 -7.29 -9.42
C TYR A 14 8.22 -5.89 -8.83
N SER A 15 9.34 -5.21 -8.56
CA SER A 15 9.36 -3.84 -8.05
C SER A 15 8.61 -2.87 -8.99
N GLY A 16 8.88 -2.93 -10.30
CA GLY A 16 8.19 -2.07 -11.28
C GLY A 16 6.68 -2.25 -11.30
N LYS A 17 6.20 -3.51 -11.29
CA LYS A 17 4.75 -3.81 -11.25
C LYS A 17 4.08 -3.34 -9.96
N VAL A 18 4.79 -3.41 -8.84
CA VAL A 18 4.26 -2.98 -7.55
C VAL A 18 4.20 -1.44 -7.49
N ASP A 19 5.14 -0.73 -8.10
CA ASP A 19 5.07 0.74 -8.20
C ASP A 19 3.91 1.21 -9.09
N GLU A 20 3.68 0.55 -10.24
CA GLU A 20 2.51 0.80 -11.09
C GLU A 20 1.19 0.57 -10.34
N ALA A 21 1.12 -0.52 -9.56
CA ALA A 21 -0.04 -0.82 -8.72
C ALA A 21 -0.25 0.25 -7.63
N CYS A 22 0.83 0.75 -7.03
CA CYS A 22 0.76 1.86 -6.06
C CYS A 22 0.13 3.11 -6.69
N GLN A 23 0.58 3.50 -7.89
CA GLN A 23 0.04 4.67 -8.58
C GLN A 23 -1.46 4.52 -8.90
N GLU A 24 -1.90 3.32 -9.27
CA GLU A 24 -3.32 3.04 -9.50
C GLU A 24 -4.15 3.11 -8.21
N LEU A 25 -3.62 2.60 -7.10
CA LEU A 25 -4.25 2.73 -5.79
C LEU A 25 -4.37 4.19 -5.35
N GLU A 26 -3.35 5.01 -5.62
CA GLU A 26 -3.39 6.45 -5.35
C GLU A 26 -4.46 7.16 -6.19
N ARG A 27 -4.57 6.83 -7.49
CA ARG A 27 -5.64 7.35 -8.36
C ARG A 27 -7.01 6.91 -7.85
N LEU A 28 -7.16 5.64 -7.50
CA LEU A 28 -8.40 5.09 -6.98
C LEU A 28 -8.86 5.79 -5.70
N LEU A 29 -7.94 6.11 -4.79
CA LEU A 29 -8.26 6.82 -3.55
C LEU A 29 -8.62 8.30 -3.76
N LYS A 30 -8.23 8.91 -4.89
CA LYS A 30 -8.72 10.25 -5.26
C LYS A 30 -10.19 10.22 -5.67
N VAL A 31 -10.61 9.17 -6.38
CA VAL A 31 -12.00 9.00 -6.83
C VAL A 31 -12.89 8.43 -5.73
N GLN A 32 -12.35 7.46 -4.97
CA GLN A 32 -13.05 6.71 -3.94
C GLN A 32 -12.28 6.80 -2.61
N PRO A 33 -12.32 7.96 -1.92
CA PRO A 33 -11.57 8.18 -0.68
C PRO A 33 -12.03 7.29 0.48
N ALA A 34 -13.19 6.65 0.39
CA ALA A 34 -13.69 5.68 1.37
C ALA A 34 -13.30 4.23 1.04
N ASN A 35 -12.60 3.96 -0.08
CA ASN A 35 -12.23 2.59 -0.45
C ASN A 35 -11.19 2.03 0.53
N ARG A 36 -11.68 1.24 1.49
CA ARG A 36 -10.89 0.63 2.56
C ARG A 36 -9.79 -0.28 2.01
N ASN A 37 -10.11 -1.12 1.03
CA ASN A 37 -9.15 -2.08 0.48
C ASN A 37 -8.00 -1.37 -0.22
N ALA A 38 -8.31 -0.38 -1.05
CA ALA A 38 -7.28 0.40 -1.74
C ALA A 38 -6.36 1.12 -0.75
N ARG A 39 -6.92 1.67 0.32
CA ARG A 39 -6.15 2.35 1.37
C ARG A 39 -5.24 1.38 2.13
N LEU A 40 -5.76 0.22 2.53
CA LEU A 40 -4.97 -0.80 3.24
C LEU A 40 -3.82 -1.32 2.38
N SER A 41 -4.08 -1.63 1.10
CA SER A 41 -3.05 -2.07 0.17
C SER A 41 -1.95 -1.02 0.01
N LEU A 42 -2.30 0.27 -0.08
CA LEU A 42 -1.34 1.36 -0.21
C LEU A 42 -0.54 1.60 1.07
N ILE A 43 -1.17 1.47 2.25
CA ILE A 43 -0.47 1.52 3.55
C ILE A 43 0.56 0.39 3.62
N GLN A 44 0.16 -0.85 3.29
CA GLN A 44 1.06 -2.00 3.32
C GLN A 44 2.24 -1.81 2.37
N TYR A 45 1.98 -1.34 1.13
CA TYR A 45 3.04 -1.04 0.17
C TYR A 45 4.07 -0.07 0.73
N TYR A 46 3.61 1.04 1.32
CA TYR A 46 4.51 2.03 1.88
C TYR A 46 5.33 1.50 3.05
N LEU A 47 4.77 0.63 3.89
CA LEU A 47 5.52 -0.02 4.97
C LEU A 47 6.60 -0.97 4.43
N ASP A 48 6.27 -1.80 3.45
CA ASP A 48 7.20 -2.78 2.84
C ASP A 48 8.39 -2.10 2.15
N ASN A 49 8.19 -0.87 1.66
CA ASN A 49 9.20 -0.08 0.96
C ASN A 49 9.91 0.95 1.86
N GLY A 50 9.73 0.89 3.19
CA GLY A 50 10.37 1.83 4.13
C GLY A 50 9.83 3.27 4.04
N GLN A 51 8.71 3.48 3.37
CA GLN A 51 8.02 4.77 3.23
C GLN A 51 7.02 5.00 4.38
N GLU A 52 7.42 4.68 5.61
CA GLU A 52 6.62 4.82 6.82
C GLU A 52 5.90 6.18 6.98
N PRO A 53 6.54 7.33 6.69
CA PRO A 53 5.86 8.62 6.78
C PRO A 53 4.61 8.72 5.90
N LYS A 54 4.62 8.13 4.69
CA LYS A 54 3.46 8.13 3.79
C LYS A 54 2.35 7.20 4.30
N ALA A 55 2.72 6.03 4.82
CA ALA A 55 1.77 5.12 5.45
C ALA A 55 1.04 5.78 6.64
N GLN A 56 1.77 6.52 7.48
CA GLN A 56 1.21 7.24 8.61
C GLN A 56 0.21 8.33 8.18
N VAL A 57 0.49 9.06 7.10
CA VAL A 57 -0.46 10.05 6.55
C VAL A 57 -1.77 9.39 6.13
N LEU A 58 -1.72 8.24 5.45
CA LEU A 58 -2.91 7.50 5.06
C LEU A 58 -3.69 6.96 6.26
N LEU A 59 -3.00 6.41 7.27
CA LEU A 59 -3.62 5.94 8.51
C LEU A 59 -4.32 7.06 9.26
N GLN A 60 -3.68 8.23 9.39
CA GLN A 60 -4.30 9.39 10.04
C GLN A 60 -5.51 9.91 9.27
N GLY A 61 -5.41 9.99 7.93
CA GLY A 61 -6.53 10.33 7.07
C GLY A 61 -7.70 9.35 7.25
N TRP A 62 -7.39 8.06 7.35
CA TRP A 62 -8.40 7.02 7.53
C TRP A 62 -9.11 7.12 8.89
N LYS A 63 -8.35 7.33 9.98
CA LYS A 63 -8.89 7.56 11.33
C LYS A 63 -9.81 8.76 11.40
N LYS A 64 -9.51 9.83 10.68
CA LYS A 64 -10.39 11.02 10.59
C LYS A 64 -11.69 10.72 9.85
N MET A 65 -11.63 9.95 8.76
CA MET A 65 -12.81 9.59 7.96
C MET A 65 -13.69 8.52 8.62
N ASN A 66 -13.10 7.60 9.39
CA ASN A 66 -13.80 6.46 9.97
C ASN A 66 -13.43 6.28 11.45
N ARG A 67 -13.90 7.17 12.33
CA ARG A 67 -13.69 7.08 13.79
C ARG A 67 -14.27 5.81 14.44
N GLY A 68 -14.97 4.95 13.70
CA GLY A 68 -15.56 3.69 14.19
C GLY A 68 -15.15 2.43 13.41
N ASP A 69 -14.21 2.50 12.47
CA ASP A 69 -13.79 1.31 11.71
C ASP A 69 -13.05 0.32 12.63
N PRO A 70 -13.47 -0.96 12.70
CA PRO A 70 -12.85 -1.95 13.58
C PRO A 70 -11.38 -2.25 13.22
N ALA A 71 -10.94 -1.94 11.99
CA ALA A 71 -9.55 -2.11 11.59
C ALA A 71 -8.61 -1.01 12.09
N LEU A 72 -9.17 0.03 12.70
CA LEU A 72 -8.44 1.17 13.29
C LEU A 72 -8.48 1.16 14.83
N LYS A 73 -9.11 0.15 15.43
CA LYS A 73 -9.13 -0.06 16.88
C LYS A 73 -7.82 -0.61 17.40
#